data_AF-A0A426FML0-F1
#
_entry.id   AF-A0A426FML0-F1
#
_cell.length_a   1.000
_cell.length_b   1.000
_cell.length_c   1.000
_cell.angle_alpha   90.00
_cell.angle_beta   90.00
_cell.angle_gamma   90.00
#
_symmetry.space_group_name_H-M   'P 1'
#
loop_
_entity.id
_entity.type
_entity.pdbx_description
1 polymer ?
#
loop_
_entity_poly.entity_id
_entity_poly.type
_entity_poly.pdbx_seq_one_letter_code
_entity_poly.pdbx_strand_id
1 'polypeptide(L)'
;MAGLAPAPGRVVLVGAGPGDVELLTLKAARLIAEADWLVHDALVQPEMLALARHARVISVGKRAGNPSARQSSINRILLDCAHQGGLTVRLKGGDPLIFARAQEELDVLHAAGIPVEVVPGISSAQAAHAALALPMTERGRRRALVLATPQVHAPDQRNTAMDMEAGAHSQAEEILQAGTHFHHMDAEQSVACVPRPVEPPPVGHQDGKKDFLGNNTEAGAHFHEHARLQKHTRLRAGTHFQKQGHESAVLAALQQVAAPVPTTRRRVMSAAEIVADPELRRWAEAIVAAGSGTLYMAATVATQVRDTLLMLGMDPATPTLWMLDVSLPGQEIIPGTLGTLTPPPAALKGKPALLLVGVPACMGA
;
A
#
# COMPACT_ATOMS: atom_id res chain seq x y z
N MET A 1 -17.11 -10.53 41.88
CA MET A 1 -15.91 -10.66 41.04
C MET A 1 -16.14 -9.81 39.80
N ALA A 2 -15.41 -8.71 39.63
CA ALA A 2 -15.44 -7.96 38.38
C ALA A 2 -14.81 -8.87 37.32
N GLY A 3 -15.63 -9.39 36.39
CA GLY A 3 -15.12 -10.19 35.28
C GLY A 3 -14.16 -9.35 34.47
N LEU A 4 -12.95 -9.85 34.23
CA LEU A 4 -11.99 -9.22 33.34
C LEU A 4 -12.71 -9.00 31.99
N ALA A 5 -12.74 -7.76 31.50
CA ALA A 5 -13.27 -7.49 30.16
C ALA A 5 -12.57 -8.44 29.17
N PRO A 6 -13.31 -9.07 28.25
CA PRO A 6 -12.69 -9.98 27.29
C PRO A 6 -11.58 -9.23 26.54
N ALA A 7 -10.43 -9.88 26.38
CA ALA A 7 -9.31 -9.29 25.66
C ALA A 7 -9.76 -8.88 24.25
N PRO A 8 -9.30 -7.72 23.73
CA PRO A 8 -9.67 -7.29 22.40
C PRO A 8 -9.25 -8.33 21.35
N GLY A 9 -9.98 -8.32 20.24
CA GLY A 9 -9.61 -9.06 19.04
C GLY A 9 -8.32 -8.53 18.42
N ARG A 10 -7.88 -9.17 17.34
CA ARG A 10 -6.71 -8.72 16.57
C ARG A 10 -7.14 -8.13 15.24
N VAL A 11 -6.38 -7.14 14.77
CA VAL A 11 -6.55 -6.56 13.45
C VAL A 11 -5.41 -7.00 12.54
N VAL A 12 -5.71 -7.38 11.32
CA VAL A 12 -4.70 -7.69 10.30
C VAL A 12 -4.92 -6.78 9.09
N LEU A 13 -3.92 -5.96 8.77
CA LEU A 13 -3.91 -5.16 7.54
C LEU A 13 -3.41 -6.06 6.42
N VAL A 14 -4.28 -6.35 5.45
CA VAL A 14 -4.01 -7.34 4.40
C VAL A 14 -4.01 -6.66 3.03
N GLY A 15 -2.94 -6.88 2.26
CA GLY A 15 -2.88 -6.49 0.87
C GLY A 15 -3.74 -7.37 -0.02
N ALA A 16 -4.69 -6.76 -0.72
CA ALA A 16 -5.59 -7.42 -1.65
C ALA A 16 -4.93 -7.71 -3.01
N GLY A 17 -3.79 -7.09 -3.31
CA GLY A 17 -3.21 -7.14 -4.64
C GLY A 17 -3.85 -6.13 -5.60
N PRO A 18 -3.42 -6.12 -6.88
CA PRO A 18 -3.79 -5.11 -7.87
C PRO A 18 -5.22 -5.21 -8.40
N GLY A 19 -5.90 -6.35 -8.22
CA GLY A 19 -7.25 -6.57 -8.73
C GLY A 19 -7.57 -8.04 -8.94
N ASP A 20 -6.72 -8.78 -9.64
CA ASP A 20 -6.89 -10.22 -9.85
C ASP A 20 -6.85 -10.97 -8.50
N VAL A 21 -7.87 -11.80 -8.27
CA VAL A 21 -8.00 -12.63 -7.06
C VAL A 21 -6.88 -13.66 -6.95
N GLU A 22 -6.32 -14.12 -8.08
CA GLU A 22 -5.19 -15.06 -8.10
C GLU A 22 -3.87 -14.43 -7.64
N LEU A 23 -3.81 -13.10 -7.57
CA LEU A 23 -2.67 -12.36 -7.03
C LEU A 23 -2.77 -12.11 -5.52
N LEU A 24 -3.81 -12.63 -4.85
CA LEU A 24 -3.82 -12.73 -3.39
C LEU A 24 -2.68 -13.65 -2.92
N THR A 25 -2.01 -13.25 -1.85
CA THR A 25 -1.13 -14.18 -1.17
C THR A 25 -1.95 -15.30 -0.51
N LEU A 26 -1.37 -16.49 -0.36
CA LEU A 26 -2.02 -17.61 0.34
C LEU A 26 -2.45 -17.22 1.76
N LYS A 27 -1.65 -16.38 2.43
CA LYS A 27 -1.95 -15.85 3.77
C LYS A 27 -3.14 -14.88 3.74
N ALA A 28 -3.22 -14.01 2.75
CA ALA A 28 -4.36 -13.11 2.57
C ALA A 28 -5.67 -13.90 2.35
N ALA A 29 -5.68 -14.83 1.40
CA ALA A 29 -6.87 -15.66 1.11
C ALA A 29 -7.36 -16.43 2.34
N ARG A 30 -6.43 -17.03 3.11
CA ARG A 30 -6.75 -17.73 4.36
C ARG A 30 -7.35 -16.79 5.41
N LEU A 31 -6.75 -15.63 5.64
CA LEU A 31 -7.22 -14.67 6.64
C LEU A 31 -8.60 -14.08 6.27
N ILE A 32 -8.85 -13.81 4.98
CA ILE A 32 -10.16 -13.36 4.51
C ILE A 32 -11.23 -14.41 4.79
N ALA A 33 -10.93 -15.70 4.57
CA ALA A 33 -11.85 -16.80 4.85
C ALA A 33 -12.09 -17.04 6.35
N GLU A 34 -11.08 -16.78 7.19
CA GLU A 34 -11.14 -16.91 8.66
C GLU A 34 -11.74 -15.67 9.37
N ALA A 35 -11.94 -14.56 8.67
CA ALA A 35 -12.30 -13.28 9.29
C ALA A 35 -13.70 -13.29 9.92
N ASP A 36 -13.81 -12.67 11.09
CA ASP A 36 -15.10 -12.31 11.70
C ASP A 36 -15.61 -10.97 11.15
N TRP A 37 -14.68 -10.06 10.85
CA TRP A 37 -14.94 -8.75 10.28
C TRP A 37 -14.04 -8.50 9.08
N LEU A 38 -14.61 -8.09 7.95
CA LEU A 38 -13.86 -7.71 6.75
C LEU A 38 -14.13 -6.24 6.42
N VAL A 39 -13.18 -5.36 6.74
CA VAL A 39 -13.25 -3.92 6.44
C VAL A 39 -12.44 -3.65 5.18
N HIS A 40 -13.06 -3.23 4.08
CA HIS A 40 -12.39 -3.11 2.78
C HIS A 40 -12.56 -1.74 2.10
N ASP A 41 -11.58 -1.34 1.30
CA ASP A 41 -11.68 -0.14 0.46
C ASP A 41 -12.40 -0.39 -0.88
N ALA A 42 -12.43 0.62 -1.74
CA ALA A 42 -13.17 0.58 -3.01
C ALA A 42 -12.44 -0.14 -4.15
N LEU A 43 -11.13 -0.43 -3.98
CA LEU A 43 -10.32 -1.10 -5.01
C LEU A 43 -10.40 -2.62 -4.91
N VAL A 44 -10.89 -3.14 -3.78
CA VAL A 44 -11.09 -4.57 -3.55
C VAL A 44 -12.21 -5.13 -4.45
N GLN A 45 -11.90 -6.21 -5.17
CA GLN A 45 -12.81 -6.81 -6.13
C GLN A 45 -13.85 -7.75 -5.46
N PRO A 46 -15.06 -7.89 -6.04
CA PRO A 46 -16.11 -8.77 -5.52
C PRO A 46 -15.67 -10.22 -5.29
N GLU A 47 -14.81 -10.76 -6.17
CA GLU A 47 -14.28 -12.12 -6.11
C GLU A 47 -13.47 -12.35 -4.82
N MET A 48 -12.76 -11.32 -4.34
CA MET A 48 -12.02 -11.37 -3.07
C MET A 48 -12.97 -11.36 -1.88
N LEU A 49 -14.04 -10.56 -1.95
CA LEU A 49 -15.07 -10.49 -0.91
C LEU A 49 -15.83 -11.81 -0.78
N ALA A 50 -16.01 -12.55 -1.88
CA ALA A 50 -16.66 -13.85 -1.90
C ALA A 50 -15.93 -14.93 -1.07
N LEU A 51 -14.64 -14.74 -0.76
CA LEU A 51 -13.89 -15.62 0.14
C LEU A 51 -14.34 -15.49 1.61
N ALA A 52 -14.90 -14.34 1.99
CA ALA A 52 -15.26 -14.01 3.37
C ALA A 52 -16.65 -14.53 3.77
N ARG A 53 -16.85 -15.84 3.70
CA ARG A 53 -18.17 -16.49 3.86
C ARG A 53 -18.82 -16.31 5.23
N HIS A 54 -18.01 -16.06 6.25
CA HIS A 54 -18.45 -15.95 7.65
C HIS A 54 -18.29 -14.54 8.21
N ALA A 55 -17.64 -13.66 7.47
CA ALA A 55 -17.31 -12.33 7.94
C ALA A 55 -18.48 -11.37 7.79
N ARG A 56 -18.55 -10.39 8.69
CA ARG A 56 -19.35 -9.18 8.48
C ARG A 56 -18.55 -8.23 7.62
N VAL A 57 -19.02 -8.01 6.39
CA VAL A 57 -18.32 -7.19 5.39
C VAL A 57 -18.72 -5.72 5.52
N ILE A 58 -17.73 -4.84 5.65
CA ILE A 58 -17.89 -3.40 5.83
C ILE A 58 -17.08 -2.67 4.75
N SER A 59 -17.78 -1.95 3.87
CA SER A 59 -17.15 -1.12 2.83
C SER A 59 -16.85 0.28 3.38
N VAL A 60 -15.58 0.71 3.31
CA VAL A 60 -15.13 2.05 3.75
C VAL A 60 -14.58 2.92 2.61
N GLY A 61 -14.59 2.41 1.38
CA GLY A 61 -14.11 3.13 0.20
C GLY A 61 -15.17 3.99 -0.52
N LYS A 62 -14.72 4.93 -1.36
CA LYS A 62 -15.58 5.74 -2.23
C LYS A 62 -16.00 4.96 -3.48
N ARG A 63 -17.30 4.83 -3.73
CA ARG A 63 -17.80 4.61 -5.11
C ARG A 63 -18.03 5.98 -5.76
N ALA A 64 -17.77 6.06 -7.07
CA ALA A 64 -17.86 7.26 -7.90
C ALA A 64 -18.98 8.23 -7.47
N GLY A 65 -18.59 9.37 -6.87
CA GLY A 65 -19.51 10.47 -6.51
C GLY A 65 -19.79 10.68 -5.01
N ASN A 66 -19.51 9.72 -4.12
CA ASN A 66 -19.81 9.86 -2.68
C ASN A 66 -18.63 10.42 -1.85
N PRO A 67 -18.90 11.16 -0.75
CA PRO A 67 -17.88 11.63 0.18
C PRO A 67 -17.09 10.46 0.78
N SER A 68 -15.79 10.66 1.02
CA SER A 68 -14.98 9.70 1.77
C SER A 68 -15.52 9.55 3.19
N ALA A 69 -15.49 8.34 3.75
CA ALA A 69 -15.29 8.23 5.19
C ALA A 69 -13.98 8.98 5.53
N ARG A 70 -14.01 9.83 6.55
CA ARG A 70 -12.78 10.44 7.08
C ARG A 70 -11.89 9.31 7.58
N GLN A 71 -10.57 9.47 7.50
CA GLN A 71 -9.65 8.43 8.00
C GLN A 71 -9.93 8.11 9.47
N SER A 72 -10.28 9.12 10.28
CA SER A 72 -10.73 8.95 11.67
C SER A 72 -11.96 8.04 11.81
N SER A 73 -12.90 8.09 10.86
CA SER A 73 -14.06 7.19 10.84
C SER A 73 -13.66 5.74 10.56
N ILE A 74 -12.71 5.52 9.65
CA ILE A 74 -12.17 4.18 9.36
C ILE A 74 -11.45 3.63 10.60
N ASN A 75 -10.61 4.45 11.23
CA ASN A 75 -9.90 4.08 12.44
C ASN A 75 -10.87 3.70 13.56
N ARG A 76 -11.97 4.44 13.74
CA ARG A 76 -13.03 4.10 14.69
C ARG A 76 -13.70 2.77 14.38
N ILE A 77 -14.04 2.49 13.10
CA ILE A 77 -14.61 1.21 12.69
C ILE A 77 -13.66 0.06 13.05
N LEU A 78 -12.35 0.22 12.82
CA LEU A 78 -11.37 -0.81 13.15
C LEU A 78 -11.28 -1.07 14.66
N LEU A 79 -11.26 -0.01 15.48
CA LEU A 79 -11.31 -0.12 16.93
C LEU A 79 -12.58 -0.80 17.42
N ASP A 80 -13.73 -0.39 16.89
CA ASP A 80 -15.02 -0.97 17.25
C ASP A 80 -15.05 -2.47 16.92
N CYS A 81 -14.64 -2.87 15.71
CA CYS A 81 -14.51 -4.27 15.32
C CYS A 81 -13.56 -5.05 16.23
N ALA A 82 -12.41 -4.48 16.59
CA ALA A 82 -11.44 -5.13 17.47
C ALA A 82 -11.99 -5.31 18.89
N HIS A 83 -12.70 -4.32 19.44
CA HIS A 83 -13.34 -4.43 20.76
C HIS A 83 -14.49 -5.44 20.80
N GLN A 84 -15.11 -5.77 19.65
CA GLN A 84 -16.06 -6.88 19.55
C GLN A 84 -15.41 -8.28 19.58
N GLY A 85 -14.08 -8.34 19.68
CA GLY A 85 -13.30 -9.57 19.68
C GLY A 85 -13.22 -10.25 18.30
N GLY A 86 -12.37 -11.26 18.22
CA GLY A 86 -12.19 -12.08 17.00
C GLY A 86 -11.09 -11.55 16.07
N LEU A 87 -11.18 -11.94 14.80
CA LEU A 87 -10.28 -11.53 13.72
C LEU A 87 -10.93 -10.45 12.86
N THR A 88 -10.35 -9.26 12.87
CA THR A 88 -10.68 -8.17 11.95
C THR A 88 -9.65 -8.10 10.83
N VAL A 89 -10.08 -8.29 9.59
CA VAL A 89 -9.24 -8.07 8.41
C VAL A 89 -9.55 -6.71 7.81
N ARG A 90 -8.53 -5.84 7.77
CA ARG A 90 -8.53 -4.59 7.03
C ARG A 90 -7.92 -4.83 5.65
N LEU A 91 -8.77 -5.12 4.67
CA LEU A 91 -8.36 -5.45 3.30
C LEU A 91 -8.17 -4.19 2.48
N LYS A 92 -6.95 -4.00 1.95
CA LYS A 92 -6.51 -2.78 1.26
C LYS A 92 -6.05 -3.11 -0.16
N GLY A 93 -6.46 -2.33 -1.15
CA GLY A 93 -6.01 -2.50 -2.54
C GLY A 93 -4.49 -2.42 -2.66
N GLY A 94 -3.89 -3.30 -3.46
CA GLY A 94 -2.44 -3.40 -3.61
C GLY A 94 -1.75 -3.92 -2.34
N ASP A 95 -0.78 -3.15 -1.86
CA ASP A 95 -0.02 -3.44 -0.65
C ASP A 95 -0.36 -2.43 0.48
N PRO A 96 -0.55 -2.86 1.74
CA PRO A 96 -0.92 -1.97 2.83
C PRO A 96 0.11 -0.86 3.12
N LEU A 97 1.38 -1.09 2.81
CA LEU A 97 2.50 -0.22 3.17
C LEU A 97 2.95 0.66 2.00
N ILE A 98 2.34 0.54 0.82
CA ILE A 98 2.66 1.37 -0.36
C ILE A 98 1.49 2.32 -0.64
N PHE A 99 1.66 3.59 -0.28
CA PHE A 99 0.69 4.69 -0.50
C PHE A 99 -0.74 4.43 0.02
N ALA A 100 -0.92 3.51 0.97
CA ALA A 100 -2.23 3.09 1.45
C ALA A 100 -2.57 3.57 2.88
N ARG A 101 -1.84 4.55 3.42
CA ARG A 101 -2.13 5.18 4.74
C ARG A 101 -2.15 4.20 5.93
N ALA A 102 -1.38 3.10 5.87
CA ALA A 102 -1.35 2.14 6.98
C ALA A 102 -0.87 2.74 8.30
N GLN A 103 0.07 3.70 8.29
CA GLN A 103 0.58 4.29 9.53
C GLN A 103 -0.53 4.94 10.36
N GLU A 104 -1.42 5.69 9.71
CA GLU A 104 -2.57 6.34 10.37
C GLU A 104 -3.52 5.32 11.05
N GLU A 105 -3.64 4.11 10.50
CA GLU A 105 -4.43 3.01 11.07
C GLU A 105 -3.64 2.30 12.19
N LEU A 106 -2.35 2.05 11.99
CA LEU A 106 -1.46 1.39 12.94
C LEU A 106 -1.29 2.19 14.24
N ASP A 107 -1.08 3.50 14.15
CA ASP A 107 -0.87 4.38 15.31
C ASP A 107 -2.06 4.32 16.26
N VAL A 108 -3.29 4.40 15.72
CA VAL A 108 -4.51 4.35 16.52
C VAL A 108 -4.72 2.97 17.15
N LEU A 109 -4.46 1.90 16.41
CA LEU A 109 -4.61 0.54 16.92
C LEU A 109 -3.59 0.23 18.01
N HIS A 110 -2.33 0.64 17.83
CA HIS A 110 -1.28 0.48 18.83
C HIS A 110 -1.53 1.32 20.09
N ALA A 111 -1.97 2.58 19.93
CA ALA A 111 -2.34 3.43 21.06
C ALA A 111 -3.48 2.83 21.89
N ALA A 112 -4.40 2.09 21.26
CA ALA A 112 -5.48 1.37 21.92
C ALA A 112 -5.09 -0.03 22.44
N GLY A 113 -3.83 -0.45 22.31
CA GLY A 113 -3.36 -1.77 22.74
C GLY A 113 -3.94 -2.94 21.95
N ILE A 114 -4.41 -2.71 20.72
CA ILE A 114 -4.93 -3.76 19.84
C ILE A 114 -3.76 -4.51 19.19
N PRO A 115 -3.73 -5.85 19.23
CA PRO A 115 -2.73 -6.62 18.48
C PRO A 115 -2.91 -6.43 16.97
N VAL A 116 -1.85 -5.97 16.29
CA VAL A 116 -1.87 -5.74 14.84
C VAL A 116 -0.81 -6.55 14.11
N GLU A 117 -1.17 -7.07 12.95
CA GLU A 117 -0.28 -7.72 11.99
C GLU A 117 -0.46 -7.09 10.61
N VAL A 118 0.61 -7.06 9.80
CA VAL A 118 0.55 -6.65 8.39
C VAL A 118 0.88 -7.85 7.50
N VAL A 119 0.05 -8.07 6.48
CA VAL A 119 0.28 -9.06 5.43
C VAL A 119 0.45 -8.32 4.10
N PRO A 120 1.63 -8.42 3.46
CA PRO A 120 1.89 -7.72 2.22
C PRO A 120 1.02 -8.23 1.07
N GLY A 121 0.86 -7.38 0.06
CA GLY A 121 0.18 -7.70 -1.19
C GLY A 121 1.03 -7.37 -2.40
N ILE A 122 0.64 -7.88 -3.58
CA ILE A 122 1.28 -7.48 -4.83
C ILE A 122 0.88 -6.03 -5.14
N SER A 123 1.87 -5.15 -5.29
CA SER A 123 1.59 -3.75 -5.62
C SER A 123 1.22 -3.60 -7.09
N SER A 124 0.34 -2.64 -7.41
CA SER A 124 -0.06 -2.36 -8.79
C SER A 124 1.12 -2.03 -9.71
N ALA A 125 2.20 -1.41 -9.19
CA ALA A 125 3.41 -1.17 -9.99
C ALA A 125 4.10 -2.48 -10.40
N GLN A 126 4.22 -3.44 -9.49
CA GLN A 126 4.79 -4.75 -9.78
C GLN A 126 3.93 -5.50 -10.81
N ALA A 127 2.62 -5.49 -10.61
CA ALA A 127 1.67 -6.12 -11.52
C ALA A 127 1.68 -5.49 -12.92
N ALA A 128 1.82 -4.16 -13.01
CA ALA A 128 1.92 -3.46 -14.29
C ALA A 128 3.15 -3.89 -15.07
N HIS A 129 4.29 -4.00 -14.40
CA HIS A 129 5.53 -4.49 -15.00
C HIS A 129 5.46 -5.97 -15.39
N ALA A 130 4.81 -6.81 -14.57
CA ALA A 130 4.55 -8.20 -14.92
C ALA A 130 3.66 -8.33 -16.17
N ALA A 131 2.60 -7.51 -16.28
CA ALA A 131 1.71 -7.47 -17.44
C ALA A 131 2.43 -7.03 -18.72
N LEU A 132 3.48 -6.22 -18.60
CA LEU A 132 4.33 -5.80 -19.72
C LEU A 132 5.46 -6.79 -20.02
N ALA A 133 5.63 -7.85 -19.22
CA ALA A 133 6.82 -8.71 -19.22
C ALA A 133 8.15 -7.91 -19.17
N LEU A 134 8.14 -6.79 -18.44
CA LEU A 134 9.26 -5.87 -18.32
C LEU A 134 9.75 -5.80 -16.87
N PRO A 135 11.04 -6.05 -16.60
CA PRO A 135 11.52 -5.92 -15.24
C PRO A 135 11.52 -4.45 -14.80
N MET A 136 11.23 -4.21 -13.52
CA MET A 136 11.28 -2.87 -12.93
C MET A 136 12.71 -2.33 -12.82
N THR A 137 13.70 -3.22 -12.83
CA THR A 137 15.12 -2.90 -12.81
C THR A 137 15.84 -3.67 -13.90
N GLU A 138 16.91 -3.10 -14.43
CA GLU A 138 17.69 -3.70 -15.51
C GLU A 138 19.15 -3.35 -15.29
N ARG A 139 20.00 -4.38 -15.19
CA ARG A 139 21.42 -4.19 -14.91
C ARG A 139 22.05 -3.32 -15.99
N GLY A 140 22.74 -2.27 -15.57
CA GLY A 140 23.41 -1.34 -16.50
C GLY A 140 22.52 -0.28 -17.13
N ARG A 141 21.19 -0.33 -16.91
CA ARG A 141 20.24 0.62 -17.50
C ARG A 141 19.29 1.24 -16.48
N ARG A 142 18.62 0.44 -15.66
CA ARG A 142 17.69 0.88 -14.59
C ARG A 142 18.13 0.29 -13.25
N ARG A 143 18.97 1.02 -12.52
CA ARG A 143 19.53 0.57 -11.22
C ARG A 143 18.80 1.12 -10.00
N ALA A 144 17.82 1.99 -10.20
CA ALA A 144 16.97 2.53 -9.16
C ALA A 144 15.51 2.21 -9.48
N LEU A 145 14.73 1.95 -8.44
CA LEU A 145 13.28 1.83 -8.50
C LEU A 145 12.67 3.06 -7.82
N VAL A 146 11.86 3.83 -8.54
CA VAL A 146 11.17 5.00 -7.99
C VAL A 146 9.66 4.76 -8.06
N LEU A 147 9.04 4.61 -6.89
CA LEU A 147 7.59 4.65 -6.72
C LEU A 147 7.25 5.99 -6.08
N ALA A 148 6.32 6.74 -6.67
CA ALA A 148 5.99 8.08 -6.21
C ALA A 148 4.50 8.38 -6.31
N THR A 149 4.06 9.36 -5.52
CA THR A 149 2.76 10.03 -5.68
C THR A 149 3.00 11.53 -5.88
N PRO A 150 2.51 12.13 -6.98
CA PRO A 150 2.65 13.57 -7.22
C PRO A 150 1.58 14.38 -6.49
N GLN A 151 0.59 13.72 -5.87
CA GLN A 151 -0.41 14.42 -5.08
C GLN A 151 0.18 14.84 -3.74
N VAL A 152 0.38 16.14 -3.59
CA VAL A 152 0.59 16.79 -2.30
C VAL A 152 -0.79 16.89 -1.65
N HIS A 153 -1.06 16.12 -0.60
CA HIS A 153 -2.13 16.49 0.30
C HIS A 153 -1.65 17.73 1.04
N ALA A 154 -2.13 18.92 0.65
CA ALA A 154 -2.01 20.08 1.52
C ALA A 154 -2.47 19.65 2.93
N PRO A 155 -1.69 19.92 3.99
CA PRO A 155 -2.12 19.60 5.34
C PRO A 155 -3.49 20.25 5.54
N ASP A 156 -4.52 19.43 5.78
CA ASP A 156 -5.87 19.92 5.97
C ASP A 156 -5.89 20.64 7.31
N GLN A 157 -5.69 21.97 7.30
CA GLN A 157 -5.63 22.82 8.50
C GLN A 157 -6.92 22.73 9.36
N ARG A 158 -7.98 22.07 8.87
CA ARG A 158 -9.21 21.82 9.63
C ARG A 158 -9.27 20.46 10.31
N ASN A 159 -8.42 19.48 9.96
CA ASN A 159 -8.30 18.27 10.77
C ASN A 159 -7.69 18.61 12.13
N THR A 160 -6.64 19.44 12.17
CA THR A 160 -6.04 19.92 13.42
C THR A 160 -7.00 20.72 14.29
N ALA A 161 -7.93 21.49 13.70
CA ALA A 161 -8.84 22.35 14.47
C ALA A 161 -10.03 21.59 15.10
N MET A 162 -10.55 20.55 14.45
CA MET A 162 -11.66 19.75 15.01
C MET A 162 -11.17 18.60 15.89
N ASP A 163 -9.94 18.10 15.68
CA ASP A 163 -9.34 17.10 16.58
C ASP A 163 -9.07 17.71 17.97
N MET A 164 -8.76 19.02 18.05
CA MET A 164 -8.66 19.75 19.33
C MET A 164 -10.00 19.97 20.05
N GLU A 165 -11.13 20.04 19.33
CA GLU A 165 -12.45 20.15 19.98
C GLU A 165 -12.99 18.78 20.47
N ALA A 166 -12.50 17.67 19.92
CA ALA A 166 -12.83 16.32 20.36
C ALA A 166 -11.92 15.79 21.49
N GLY A 167 -10.84 16.51 21.81
CA GLY A 167 -9.77 16.12 22.74
C GLY A 167 -9.87 16.75 24.12
N ALA A 168 -10.97 16.55 24.85
CA ALA A 168 -10.93 16.71 26.30
C ALA A 168 -10.77 15.32 26.93
N HIS A 169 -9.55 14.78 26.92
CA HIS A 169 -8.90 14.09 28.05
C HIS A 169 -7.63 13.30 27.65
N SER A 170 -6.55 13.65 28.37
CA SER A 170 -5.42 12.81 28.81
C SER A 170 -4.28 12.50 27.83
N GLN A 171 -3.07 12.93 28.23
CA GLN A 171 -1.69 12.41 28.04
C GLN A 171 -1.23 11.80 26.70
N ALA A 172 -2.10 11.33 25.81
CA ALA A 172 -1.78 10.84 24.48
C ALA A 172 -1.37 11.97 23.52
N GLU A 173 -1.84 13.20 23.73
CA GLU A 173 -1.49 14.36 22.91
C GLU A 173 -0.03 14.81 23.09
N GLU A 174 0.53 14.65 24.29
CA GLU A 174 1.94 14.98 24.55
C GLU A 174 2.89 13.97 23.85
N ILE A 175 2.45 12.72 23.72
CA ILE A 175 3.14 11.69 22.94
C ILE A 175 2.96 11.92 21.42
N LEU A 176 1.79 12.41 20.97
CA LEU A 176 1.55 12.75 19.56
C LEU A 176 2.36 13.97 19.10
N GLN A 177 2.53 15.00 19.95
CA GLN A 177 3.37 16.17 19.64
C GLN A 177 4.87 15.87 19.70
N ALA A 178 5.30 14.96 20.58
CA ALA A 178 6.68 14.47 20.59
C ALA A 178 6.99 13.52 19.41
N GLY A 179 5.99 12.82 18.87
CA GLY A 179 6.13 11.86 17.78
C GLY A 179 5.94 12.43 16.36
N THR A 180 5.35 13.62 16.22
CA THR A 180 5.23 14.34 14.94
C THR A 180 6.38 15.32 14.74
N HIS A 181 7.60 14.87 15.02
CA HIS A 181 8.76 15.42 14.33
C HIS A 181 8.90 14.58 13.06
N PHE A 182 8.64 15.20 11.90
CA PHE A 182 9.29 14.75 10.68
C PHE A 182 10.77 14.68 11.04
N HIS A 183 11.28 13.47 11.26
CA HIS A 183 12.72 13.29 11.35
C HIS A 183 13.24 13.83 10.03
N HIS A 184 13.95 14.95 10.12
CA HIS A 184 14.95 15.38 9.18
C HIS A 184 15.73 14.12 8.78
N MET A 185 15.36 13.53 7.65
CA MET A 185 16.27 12.68 6.90
C MET A 185 16.94 13.62 5.92
N ASP A 186 18.02 14.23 6.38
CA ASP A 186 19.01 14.80 5.48
C ASP A 186 19.34 13.73 4.43
N ALA A 187 19.35 14.14 3.17
CA ALA A 187 19.52 13.28 2.01
C ALA A 187 20.89 12.56 1.93
N GLU A 188 21.70 12.57 2.99
CA GLU A 188 22.98 11.88 3.10
C GLU A 188 22.91 10.47 3.73
N GLN A 189 21.73 9.97 4.14
CA GLN A 189 21.59 8.59 4.62
C GLN A 189 20.80 7.66 3.68
N SER A 190 21.04 7.80 2.37
CA SER A 190 20.84 6.70 1.44
C SER A 190 21.95 5.65 1.67
N VAL A 191 21.83 4.87 2.74
CA VAL A 191 22.69 3.71 2.94
C VAL A 191 22.22 2.64 1.97
N ALA A 192 22.89 2.55 0.83
CA ALA A 192 23.10 1.27 0.20
C ALA A 192 23.59 0.31 1.30
N CYS A 193 22.90 -0.80 1.55
CA CYS A 193 23.45 -1.92 2.30
C CYS A 193 24.61 -2.53 1.50
N VAL A 194 25.73 -1.82 1.45
CA VAL A 194 27.04 -2.40 1.19
C VAL A 194 27.48 -2.95 2.55
N PRO A 195 27.63 -4.27 2.71
CA PRO A 195 28.25 -4.78 3.93
C PRO A 195 29.62 -4.12 4.08
N ARG A 196 29.86 -3.49 5.23
CA ARG A 196 31.21 -3.05 5.61
C ARG A 196 32.14 -4.27 5.49
N PRO A 197 33.37 -4.13 4.95
CA PRO A 197 34.37 -5.16 5.11
C PRO A 197 34.57 -5.33 6.61
N VAL A 198 34.17 -6.48 7.14
CA VAL A 198 34.61 -6.91 8.47
C VAL A 198 36.07 -7.26 8.27
N GLU A 199 36.98 -6.49 8.85
CA GLU A 199 38.37 -6.92 8.96
C GLU A 199 38.36 -8.29 9.67
N PRO A 200 38.90 -9.35 9.05
CA PRO A 200 38.96 -10.63 9.71
C PRO A 200 39.88 -10.49 10.93
N PRO A 201 39.59 -11.20 12.04
CA PRO A 201 40.52 -11.28 13.16
C PRO A 201 41.86 -11.83 12.65
N PRO A 202 42.99 -11.50 13.30
CA PRO A 202 44.29 -11.99 12.85
C PRO A 202 44.32 -13.52 12.91
N VAL A 203 44.28 -14.14 11.73
CA VAL A 203 44.46 -15.59 11.59
C VAL A 203 45.96 -15.86 11.68
N GLY A 204 46.36 -16.52 12.75
CA GLY A 204 47.71 -17.07 12.86
C GLY A 204 47.98 -18.01 11.68
N HIS A 205 49.13 -17.83 11.05
CA HIS A 205 49.66 -18.72 10.02
C HIS A 205 49.55 -20.19 10.45
N GLN A 206 48.82 -21.00 9.67
CA GLN A 206 49.19 -22.39 9.41
C GLN A 206 48.92 -22.72 7.95
N ASP A 207 49.99 -23.13 7.27
CA ASP A 207 50.04 -23.53 5.86
C ASP A 207 49.14 -24.74 5.57
N GLY A 208 48.42 -24.68 4.45
CA GLY A 208 47.65 -25.81 3.95
C GLY A 208 47.14 -25.59 2.53
N LYS A 209 47.96 -25.95 1.53
CA LYS A 209 47.59 -26.04 0.11
C LYS A 209 46.29 -26.83 -0.10
N LYS A 210 45.38 -26.34 -0.97
CA LYS A 210 44.77 -27.08 -2.10
C LYS A 210 43.75 -26.24 -2.90
N ASP A 211 44.12 -25.98 -4.16
CA ASP A 211 43.37 -25.90 -5.42
C ASP A 211 41.86 -25.59 -5.40
N PHE A 212 41.51 -24.44 -6.01
CA PHE A 212 40.14 -23.98 -6.28
C PHE A 212 39.86 -24.05 -7.78
N LEU A 213 39.02 -25.00 -8.21
CA LEU A 213 38.33 -25.02 -9.51
C LEU A 213 36.94 -25.62 -9.27
N GLY A 214 35.89 -24.92 -9.67
CA GLY A 214 34.52 -25.44 -9.59
C GLY A 214 33.43 -24.44 -9.93
N ASN A 215 33.08 -24.38 -11.22
CA ASN A 215 31.80 -23.85 -11.71
C ASN A 215 30.63 -24.71 -11.17
N ASN A 216 29.50 -24.09 -10.83
CA ASN A 216 28.23 -24.80 -10.65
C ASN A 216 27.21 -24.32 -11.69
N THR A 217 27.27 -24.98 -12.85
CA THR A 217 26.08 -25.31 -13.65
C THR A 217 25.82 -26.79 -13.40
N GLU A 218 24.54 -27.18 -13.37
CA GLU A 218 24.01 -28.55 -13.21
C GLU A 218 23.72 -29.04 -11.78
N ALA A 219 22.42 -29.10 -11.48
CA ALA A 219 21.81 -30.18 -10.70
C ALA A 219 20.31 -30.22 -11.01
N GLY A 220 19.98 -30.66 -12.22
CA GLY A 220 18.71 -31.35 -12.49
C GLY A 220 18.89 -32.85 -12.20
N ALA A 221 17.77 -33.50 -11.87
CA ALA A 221 17.61 -34.93 -11.60
C ALA A 221 18.02 -35.40 -10.20
N HIS A 222 17.03 -35.45 -9.30
CA HIS A 222 16.51 -36.68 -8.69
C HIS A 222 15.47 -36.28 -7.64
N PHE A 223 14.21 -36.68 -7.79
CA PHE A 223 13.34 -37.18 -6.71
C PHE A 223 11.98 -37.56 -7.32
N HIS A 224 11.72 -38.86 -7.38
CA HIS A 224 10.40 -39.44 -7.61
C HIS A 224 9.82 -39.87 -6.24
N GLU A 225 8.49 -39.79 -6.17
CA GLU A 225 7.58 -40.60 -5.35
C GLU A 225 7.23 -40.22 -3.89
N HIS A 226 6.04 -39.61 -3.79
CA HIS A 226 4.92 -39.87 -2.88
C HIS A 226 5.03 -39.89 -1.34
N ALA A 227 4.11 -39.10 -0.77
CA ALA A 227 3.25 -39.39 0.40
C ALA A 227 3.72 -38.99 1.81
N ARG A 228 3.10 -37.92 2.35
CA ARG A 228 2.04 -38.00 3.38
C ARG A 228 1.74 -36.62 3.96
N LEU A 229 0.63 -36.02 3.51
CA LEU A 229 -0.12 -35.02 4.28
C LEU A 229 -0.77 -35.72 5.48
N GLN A 230 -0.11 -35.68 6.63
CA GLN A 230 -0.72 -36.09 7.91
C GLN A 230 -1.13 -34.86 8.71
N LYS A 231 -2.43 -34.56 8.62
CA LYS A 231 -3.36 -34.23 9.71
C LYS A 231 -2.74 -33.65 10.99
N HIS A 232 -2.74 -32.32 11.12
CA HIS A 232 -2.97 -31.66 12.42
C HIS A 232 -3.60 -30.27 12.23
N THR A 233 -4.91 -30.24 12.01
CA THR A 233 -5.73 -29.05 12.31
C THR A 233 -6.88 -29.53 13.18
N ARG A 234 -6.69 -29.47 14.50
CA ARG A 234 -7.81 -29.54 15.44
C ARG A 234 -8.61 -28.26 15.26
N LEU A 235 -9.66 -28.33 14.44
CA LEU A 235 -10.76 -27.37 14.45
C LEU A 235 -11.31 -27.33 15.88
N ARG A 236 -11.01 -26.26 16.62
CA ARG A 236 -11.76 -25.96 17.85
C ARG A 236 -13.13 -25.46 17.42
N ALA A 237 -14.16 -26.23 17.74
CA ALA A 237 -15.53 -25.74 17.79
C ALA A 237 -15.58 -24.64 18.87
N GLY A 238 -15.59 -23.38 18.43
CA GLY A 238 -15.82 -22.23 19.30
C GLY A 238 -17.32 -22.11 19.59
N THR A 239 -17.65 -22.06 20.87
CA THR A 239 -18.99 -21.83 21.42
C THR A 239 -19.62 -20.56 20.86
N HIS A 240 -20.85 -20.65 20.36
CA HIS A 240 -21.68 -19.50 19.98
C HIS A 240 -21.87 -18.56 21.18
N PHE A 241 -21.19 -17.42 21.15
CA PHE A 241 -21.48 -16.29 22.05
C PHE A 241 -22.63 -15.48 21.44
N GLN A 242 -23.76 -15.36 22.15
CA GLN A 242 -24.89 -14.52 21.75
C GLN A 242 -24.46 -13.04 21.67
N LYS A 243 -24.38 -12.49 20.45
CA LYS A 243 -23.90 -11.12 20.14
C LYS A 243 -25.00 -10.07 19.93
N GLN A 244 -26.27 -10.33 20.23
CA GLN A 244 -27.38 -9.45 19.82
C GLN A 244 -27.36 -8.01 20.38
N GLY A 245 -26.71 -7.75 21.54
CA GLY A 245 -26.72 -6.41 22.17
C GLY A 245 -25.69 -5.41 21.61
N HIS A 246 -24.53 -5.89 21.15
CA HIS A 246 -23.43 -5.03 20.68
C HIS A 246 -23.43 -4.83 19.15
N GLU A 247 -24.22 -5.63 18.43
CA GLU A 247 -24.42 -5.49 16.99
C GLU A 247 -25.04 -4.16 16.60
N SER A 248 -25.94 -3.62 17.43
CA SER A 248 -26.61 -2.34 17.17
C SER A 248 -25.65 -1.16 17.26
N ALA A 249 -24.61 -1.21 18.09
CA ALA A 249 -23.68 -0.09 18.30
C ALA A 249 -22.74 0.11 17.10
N VAL A 250 -22.19 -0.98 16.54
CA VAL A 250 -21.32 -0.91 15.34
C VAL A 250 -22.17 -0.53 14.11
N LEU A 251 -23.37 -1.08 13.96
CA LEU A 251 -24.30 -0.70 12.89
C LEU A 251 -24.82 0.74 13.02
N ALA A 252 -25.04 1.23 14.24
CA ALA A 252 -25.41 2.61 14.50
C ALA A 252 -24.22 3.57 14.26
N ALA A 253 -23.00 3.19 14.61
CA ALA A 253 -21.79 3.94 14.25
C ALA A 253 -21.65 4.05 12.73
N LEU A 254 -21.93 2.98 11.97
CA LEU A 254 -21.97 2.98 10.50
C LEU A 254 -23.04 3.96 9.93
N GLN A 255 -24.19 4.12 10.59
CA GLN A 255 -25.21 5.10 10.20
C GLN A 255 -24.81 6.55 10.53
N GLN A 256 -24.00 6.77 11.57
CA GLN A 256 -23.48 8.09 11.95
C GLN A 256 -22.26 8.55 11.12
N VAL A 257 -21.59 7.65 10.37
CA VAL A 257 -20.45 7.99 9.48
C VAL A 257 -20.89 8.79 8.23
N ALA A 258 -22.18 8.96 8.00
CA ALA A 258 -22.76 9.60 6.81
C ALA A 258 -22.79 11.15 6.83
N ALA A 259 -22.01 11.83 7.68
CA ALA A 259 -21.88 13.28 7.58
C ALA A 259 -20.98 13.63 6.37
N PRO A 260 -21.50 14.29 5.31
CA PRO A 260 -20.71 14.60 4.13
C PRO A 260 -19.54 15.53 4.50
N VAL A 261 -18.32 15.11 4.16
CA VAL A 261 -17.16 16.00 4.24
C VAL A 261 -17.33 17.09 3.16
N PRO A 262 -17.32 18.38 3.53
CA PRO A 262 -17.38 19.46 2.54
C PRO A 262 -16.25 19.29 1.52
N THR A 263 -16.58 19.25 0.24
CA THR A 263 -15.60 19.20 -0.85
C THR A 263 -14.95 20.57 -1.02
N THR A 264 -13.97 20.88 -0.19
CA THR A 264 -13.06 22.00 -0.49
C THR A 264 -12.33 21.69 -1.79
N ARG A 265 -12.43 22.59 -2.79
CA ARG A 265 -11.59 22.54 -3.98
C ARG A 265 -10.14 22.49 -3.52
N ARG A 266 -9.51 21.32 -3.63
CA ARG A 266 -8.06 21.20 -3.44
C ARG A 266 -7.40 22.10 -4.48
N ARG A 267 -6.63 23.09 -4.04
CA ARG A 267 -5.80 23.90 -4.94
C ARG A 267 -4.80 22.97 -5.61
N VAL A 268 -4.84 22.91 -6.94
CA VAL A 268 -3.83 22.19 -7.74
C VAL A 268 -2.65 23.14 -7.90
N MET A 269 -1.47 22.71 -7.46
CA MET A 269 -0.24 23.49 -7.57
C MET A 269 0.29 23.43 -9.01
N SER A 270 0.86 24.53 -9.49
CA SER A 270 1.55 24.60 -10.77
C SER A 270 2.92 23.91 -10.71
N ALA A 271 3.46 23.53 -11.86
CA ALA A 271 4.81 22.97 -11.96
C ALA A 271 5.88 23.92 -11.41
N ALA A 272 5.77 25.23 -11.67
CA ALA A 272 6.70 26.22 -11.16
C ALA A 272 6.69 26.30 -9.62
N GLU A 273 5.52 26.24 -8.99
CA GLU A 273 5.41 26.21 -7.52
C GLU A 273 6.03 24.94 -6.93
N ILE A 274 5.89 23.80 -7.60
CA ILE A 274 6.46 22.52 -7.15
C ILE A 274 7.98 22.55 -7.29
N VAL A 275 8.51 22.99 -8.44
CA VAL A 275 9.96 23.07 -8.69
C VAL A 275 10.63 24.09 -7.77
N ALA A 276 9.92 25.14 -7.37
CA ALA A 276 10.43 26.14 -6.43
C ALA A 276 10.58 25.58 -4.99
N ASP A 277 9.79 24.57 -4.61
CA ASP A 277 9.82 23.97 -3.28
C ASP A 277 10.66 22.67 -3.28
N PRO A 278 11.80 22.64 -2.56
CA PRO A 278 12.67 21.47 -2.51
C PRO A 278 11.98 20.18 -2.06
N GLU A 279 11.03 20.25 -1.10
CA GLU A 279 10.34 19.05 -0.61
C GLU A 279 9.32 18.55 -1.65
N LEU A 280 8.60 19.46 -2.29
CA LEU A 280 7.56 19.08 -3.24
C LEU A 280 8.13 18.54 -4.56
N ARG A 281 9.35 18.92 -4.96
CA ARG A 281 9.97 18.42 -6.19
C ARG A 281 10.74 17.11 -6.05
N ARG A 282 10.98 16.59 -4.84
CA ARG A 282 11.81 15.38 -4.60
C ARG A 282 11.36 14.17 -5.41
N TRP A 283 10.04 13.97 -5.51
CA TRP A 283 9.50 12.85 -6.28
C TRP A 283 9.88 12.96 -7.77
N ALA A 284 9.92 14.17 -8.31
CA ALA A 284 10.23 14.42 -9.71
C ALA A 284 11.74 14.33 -9.95
N GLU A 285 12.56 14.91 -9.07
CA GLU A 285 14.02 14.77 -9.10
C GLU A 285 14.45 13.30 -9.08
N ALA A 286 13.83 12.47 -8.23
CA ALA A 286 14.11 11.04 -8.17
C ALA A 286 13.83 10.34 -9.51
N ILE A 287 12.72 10.67 -10.18
CA ILE A 287 12.37 10.10 -11.49
C ILE A 287 13.34 10.55 -12.57
N VAL A 288 13.72 11.83 -12.58
CA VAL A 288 14.70 12.36 -13.54
C VAL A 288 16.06 11.69 -13.34
N ALA A 289 16.53 11.58 -12.09
CA ALA A 289 17.79 10.94 -11.75
C ALA A 289 17.81 9.45 -12.10
N ALA A 290 16.70 8.74 -11.89
CA ALA A 290 16.55 7.33 -12.24
C ALA A 290 16.31 7.09 -13.74
N GLY A 291 15.94 8.14 -14.50
CA GLY A 291 15.49 8.05 -15.89
C GLY A 291 14.17 7.30 -16.09
N SER A 292 13.55 6.83 -15.01
CA SER A 292 12.28 6.09 -15.03
C SER A 292 11.60 6.11 -13.66
N GLY A 293 10.29 5.88 -13.64
CA GLY A 293 9.54 5.75 -12.40
C GLY A 293 8.09 5.35 -12.60
N THR A 294 7.44 4.94 -11.52
CA THR A 294 6.02 4.59 -11.46
C THR A 294 5.28 5.56 -10.55
N LEU A 295 4.31 6.26 -11.11
CA LEU A 295 3.51 7.26 -10.43
C LEU A 295 2.10 6.74 -10.12
N TYR A 296 1.76 6.73 -8.84
CA TYR A 296 0.43 6.48 -8.32
C TYR A 296 -0.39 7.78 -8.29
N MET A 297 -1.71 7.68 -8.42
CA MET A 297 -2.63 8.81 -8.26
C MET A 297 -2.32 10.03 -9.17
N ALA A 298 -1.66 9.81 -10.30
CA ALA A 298 -1.23 10.85 -11.21
C ALA A 298 -2.32 11.32 -12.19
N ALA A 299 -3.38 10.54 -12.39
CA ALA A 299 -4.39 10.77 -13.44
C ALA A 299 -4.99 12.20 -13.42
N THR A 300 -5.32 12.72 -12.24
CA THR A 300 -5.93 14.06 -12.10
C THR A 300 -4.92 15.20 -12.17
N VAL A 301 -3.62 14.90 -12.12
CA VAL A 301 -2.51 15.87 -12.10
C VAL A 301 -1.50 15.60 -13.22
N ALA A 302 -1.91 14.88 -14.28
CA ALA A 302 -1.01 14.46 -15.35
C ALA A 302 -0.28 15.62 -16.04
N THR A 303 -0.99 16.74 -16.29
CA THR A 303 -0.40 17.96 -16.86
C THR A 303 0.67 18.55 -15.93
N GLN A 304 0.39 18.61 -14.62
CA GLN A 304 1.33 19.09 -13.61
C GLN A 304 2.57 18.18 -13.54
N VAL A 305 2.38 16.86 -13.58
CA VAL A 305 3.47 15.88 -13.63
C VAL A 305 4.36 16.12 -14.84
N ARG A 306 3.76 16.21 -16.03
CA ARG A 306 4.47 16.49 -17.28
C ARG A 306 5.32 17.74 -17.15
N ASP A 307 4.68 18.86 -16.83
CA ASP A 307 5.33 20.16 -16.84
C ASP A 307 6.46 20.23 -15.79
N THR A 308 6.29 19.55 -14.64
CA THR A 308 7.35 19.44 -13.61
C THR A 308 8.56 18.65 -14.11
N LEU A 309 8.36 17.48 -14.72
CA LEU A 309 9.45 16.65 -15.23
C LEU A 309 10.18 17.32 -16.40
N LEU A 310 9.46 17.99 -17.31
CA LEU A 310 10.06 18.77 -18.39
C LEU A 310 10.88 19.95 -17.86
N MET A 311 10.37 20.66 -16.84
CA MET A 311 11.08 21.79 -16.22
C MET A 311 12.37 21.35 -15.51
N LEU A 312 12.41 20.12 -15.00
CA LEU A 312 13.61 19.50 -14.43
C LEU A 312 14.53 18.86 -15.48
N GLY A 313 14.24 19.02 -16.77
CA GLY A 313 15.12 18.62 -17.87
C GLY A 313 14.92 17.20 -18.39
N MET A 314 13.82 16.52 -18.04
CA MET A 314 13.49 15.22 -18.64
C MET A 314 13.13 15.39 -20.12
N ASP A 315 13.66 14.52 -20.98
CA ASP A 315 13.43 14.61 -22.43
C ASP A 315 11.93 14.47 -22.77
N PRO A 316 11.31 15.39 -23.54
CA PRO A 316 9.92 15.24 -23.98
C PRO A 316 9.64 13.96 -24.77
N ALA A 317 10.65 13.36 -25.42
CA ALA A 317 10.54 12.07 -26.10
C ALA A 317 10.52 10.86 -25.16
N THR A 318 10.72 11.07 -23.85
CA THR A 318 10.69 10.00 -22.84
C THR A 318 9.39 9.20 -22.94
N PRO A 319 9.44 7.87 -23.11
CA PRO A 319 8.25 7.05 -23.19
C PRO A 319 7.41 7.09 -21.90
N THR A 320 6.08 7.10 -22.05
CA THR A 320 5.14 7.01 -20.94
C THR A 320 4.07 5.96 -21.23
N LEU A 321 3.60 5.25 -20.20
CA LEU A 321 2.49 4.30 -20.30
C LEU A 321 1.45 4.60 -19.22
N TRP A 322 0.20 4.81 -19.61
CA TRP A 322 -0.92 4.64 -18.68
C TRP A 322 -1.29 3.16 -18.61
N MET A 323 -1.33 2.64 -17.39
CA MET A 323 -1.76 1.28 -17.08
C MET A 323 -3.04 1.37 -16.28
N LEU A 324 -4.18 1.00 -16.88
CA LEU A 324 -5.50 1.09 -16.26
C LEU A 324 -6.00 -0.29 -15.86
N ASP A 325 -6.72 -0.38 -14.73
CA ASP A 325 -7.34 -1.63 -14.25
C ASP A 325 -6.34 -2.81 -14.29
N VAL A 326 -5.10 -2.54 -13.86
CA VAL A 326 -3.99 -3.50 -13.93
C VAL A 326 -4.40 -4.84 -13.31
N SER A 327 -4.07 -5.94 -14.00
CA SER A 327 -4.46 -7.33 -13.70
C SER A 327 -5.94 -7.70 -13.87
N LEU A 328 -6.84 -6.74 -14.10
CA LEU A 328 -8.25 -7.05 -14.33
C LEU A 328 -8.51 -7.39 -15.80
N PRO A 329 -9.63 -8.09 -16.12
CA PRO A 329 -10.01 -8.38 -17.51
C PRO A 329 -10.17 -7.13 -18.40
N GLY A 330 -10.49 -5.99 -17.79
CA GLY A 330 -10.62 -4.69 -18.45
C GLY A 330 -9.33 -3.86 -18.51
N GLN A 331 -8.17 -4.49 -18.30
CA GLN A 331 -6.87 -3.81 -18.33
C GLN A 331 -6.63 -3.14 -19.68
N GLU A 332 -6.17 -1.89 -19.63
CA GLU A 332 -5.81 -1.12 -20.81
C GLU A 332 -4.41 -0.51 -20.66
N ILE A 333 -3.66 -0.46 -21.76
CA ILE A 333 -2.31 0.10 -21.84
C ILE A 333 -2.34 1.20 -22.88
N ILE A 334 -2.03 2.43 -22.49
CA ILE A 334 -2.02 3.58 -23.39
C ILE A 334 -0.60 4.15 -23.48
N PRO A 335 0.10 3.90 -24.60
CA PRO A 335 1.41 4.45 -24.83
C PRO A 335 1.35 5.93 -25.19
N GLY A 336 2.42 6.64 -24.84
CA GLY A 336 2.61 8.04 -25.17
C GLY A 336 4.04 8.48 -24.91
N THR A 337 4.24 9.80 -24.93
CA THR A 337 5.51 10.43 -24.58
C THR A 337 5.27 11.49 -23.53
N LEU A 338 6.31 11.84 -22.78
CA LEU A 338 6.22 12.87 -21.76
C LEU A 338 5.72 14.20 -22.34
N GLY A 339 6.26 14.65 -23.47
CA GLY A 339 5.89 15.92 -24.10
C GLY A 339 4.42 16.02 -24.49
N THR A 340 3.77 14.88 -24.77
CA THR A 340 2.34 14.81 -25.14
C THR A 340 1.46 14.25 -24.04
N LEU A 341 2.00 14.05 -22.82
CA LEU A 341 1.27 13.46 -21.72
C LEU A 341 0.03 14.29 -21.37
N THR A 342 -1.12 13.64 -21.41
CA THR A 342 -2.42 14.18 -21.01
C THR A 342 -3.07 13.26 -19.97
N PRO A 343 -4.06 13.74 -19.20
CA PRO A 343 -4.88 12.88 -18.36
C PRO A 343 -5.48 11.73 -19.18
N PRO A 344 -5.74 10.56 -18.56
CA PRO A 344 -6.37 9.46 -19.26
C PRO A 344 -7.71 9.89 -19.88
N PRO A 345 -8.05 9.38 -21.09
CA PRO A 345 -9.28 9.71 -21.80
C PRO A 345 -10.54 9.69 -20.92
N ALA A 346 -11.52 10.55 -21.22
CA ALA A 346 -12.73 10.69 -20.41
C ALA A 346 -13.56 9.40 -20.28
N ALA A 347 -13.51 8.50 -21.27
CA ALA A 347 -14.13 7.17 -21.22
C ALA A 347 -13.56 6.26 -20.11
N LEU A 348 -12.37 6.59 -19.60
CA LEU A 348 -11.63 5.85 -18.57
C LEU A 348 -11.70 6.54 -17.20
N LYS A 349 -12.46 7.63 -17.10
CA LYS A 349 -12.63 8.43 -15.90
C LYS A 349 -13.34 7.62 -14.81
N GLY A 350 -12.56 7.11 -13.86
CA GLY A 350 -13.05 6.32 -12.73
C GLY A 350 -12.30 5.01 -12.53
N LYS A 351 -11.56 4.54 -13.54
CA LYS A 351 -10.66 3.40 -13.42
C LYS A 351 -9.40 3.78 -12.64
N PRO A 352 -8.92 2.96 -11.69
CA PRO A 352 -7.58 3.09 -11.15
C PRO A 352 -6.53 3.08 -12.27
N ALA A 353 -5.61 4.03 -12.23
CA ALA A 353 -4.59 4.21 -13.26
C ALA A 353 -3.22 4.46 -12.63
N LEU A 354 -2.20 3.81 -13.20
CA LEU A 354 -0.79 4.03 -12.95
C LEU A 354 -0.14 4.68 -14.16
N LEU A 355 0.80 5.59 -13.92
CA LEU A 355 1.63 6.18 -14.96
C LEU A 355 3.05 5.64 -14.83
N LEU A 356 3.54 4.95 -15.86
CA LEU A 356 4.94 4.57 -15.99
C LEU A 356 5.65 5.62 -16.85
N VAL A 357 6.80 6.11 -16.41
CA VAL A 357 7.64 7.08 -17.12
C VAL A 357 9.01 6.44 -17.36
N GLY A 358 9.58 6.64 -18.55
CA GLY A 358 10.88 6.05 -18.93
C GLY A 358 10.81 4.53 -19.17
N VAL A 359 9.60 3.98 -19.25
CA VAL A 359 9.33 2.58 -19.58
C VAL A 359 8.77 2.56 -21.00
N PRO A 360 9.50 2.00 -21.98
CA PRO A 360 8.98 1.90 -23.33
C PRO A 360 7.78 0.96 -23.33
N ALA A 361 6.78 1.24 -24.18
CA ALA A 361 5.89 0.19 -24.60
C ALA A 361 6.77 -0.86 -25.28
N CYS A 362 6.87 -2.05 -24.70
CA CYS A 362 7.26 -3.19 -25.50
C CYS A 362 6.13 -3.42 -26.52
N MET A 363 6.27 -2.81 -27.69
CA MET A 363 5.65 -3.35 -28.89
C MET A 363 6.51 -4.54 -29.30
N GLY A 364 6.04 -5.74 -29.00
CA GLY A 364 6.51 -6.96 -29.68
C GLY A 364 6.63 -8.18 -28.77
N ALA A 365 5.88 -9.23 -29.12
CA ALA A 365 6.44 -10.27 -29.98
C ALA A 365 5.36 -10.73 -30.97
#